data_AF-A0A972VCB8-F1
#
_entry.id   AF-A0A972VCB8-F1
#
_cell.length_a   1.000
_cell.length_b   1.000
_cell.length_c   1.000
_cell.angle_alpha   90.00
_cell.angle_beta   90.00
_cell.angle_gamma   90.00
#
_symmetry.space_group_name_H-M   'P 1'
#
loop_
_entity.id
_entity.type
_entity.pdbx_description
1 polymer ?
#
loop_
_entity_poly.entity_id
_entity_poly.type
_entity_poly.pdbx_seq_one_letter_code
_entity_poly.pdbx_strand_id
1 'polypeptide(L)'
;MAVKPKCLLMSVAVICALFVACCSAAHTPTRTRPNILFIMIDDLGWMDIHVQGNETFVTPNLDRLATQSTRFTDFYAAAPVCSPTRAACITGLAPARVKVTNHIPDRWSFYDAKMPAGTKPGDRQGRQWGPGRSLHVLNKQHRTIAHRLKAAGYNTAFIGKWHLAGPDGRTTDTSLFPESYGFDINIAGNAMGGPG
;
A
#
# COMPACT_ATOMS: atom_id res chain seq x y z
N MET A 1 -69.88 -10.43 -26.51
CA MET A 1 -69.90 -10.32 -25.04
C MET A 1 -69.05 -9.13 -24.64
N ALA A 2 -69.66 -8.03 -24.19
CA ALA A 2 -68.94 -6.81 -23.80
C ALA A 2 -68.34 -6.98 -22.41
N VAL A 3 -67.00 -6.96 -22.31
CA VAL A 3 -66.30 -6.96 -21.02
C VAL A 3 -66.63 -5.65 -20.32
N LYS A 4 -67.21 -5.72 -19.12
CA LYS A 4 -67.62 -4.54 -18.36
C LYS A 4 -66.37 -3.70 -18.02
N PRO A 5 -66.38 -2.36 -18.21
CA PRO A 5 -65.21 -1.50 -18.04
C PRO A 5 -64.58 -1.57 -16.63
N LYS A 6 -65.38 -1.92 -15.62
CA LYS A 6 -64.91 -2.14 -14.23
C LYS A 6 -63.98 -3.36 -14.08
N CYS A 7 -64.15 -4.41 -14.89
CA CYS A 7 -63.25 -5.57 -14.87
C CYS A 7 -61.89 -5.25 -15.49
N LEU A 8 -61.86 -4.44 -16.56
CA LEU A 8 -60.61 -4.05 -17.23
C LEU A 8 -59.75 -3.12 -16.34
N LEU A 9 -60.39 -2.18 -15.63
CA LEU A 9 -59.72 -1.29 -14.67
C LEU A 9 -59.12 -2.05 -13.47
N MET A 10 -59.83 -3.06 -12.94
CA MET A 10 -59.29 -3.93 -11.88
C MET A 10 -58.09 -4.76 -12.36
N SER A 11 -58.14 -5.31 -13.58
CA SER A 11 -57.04 -6.10 -14.12
C SER A 11 -55.77 -5.27 -14.34
N VAL A 12 -55.91 -4.03 -14.84
CA VAL A 12 -54.76 -3.11 -15.01
C VAL A 12 -54.16 -2.71 -13.66
N ALA A 13 -54.99 -2.41 -12.65
CA ALA A 13 -54.51 -2.07 -11.31
C ALA A 13 -53.75 -3.23 -10.64
N VAL A 14 -54.22 -4.47 -10.81
CA VAL A 14 -53.55 -5.68 -10.30
C VAL A 14 -52.22 -5.93 -11.03
N ILE A 15 -52.18 -5.75 -12.35
CA ILE A 15 -50.94 -5.90 -13.14
C ILE A 15 -49.92 -4.84 -12.74
N CYS A 16 -50.32 -3.57 -12.55
CA CYS A 16 -49.44 -2.52 -12.06
C CYS A 16 -48.93 -2.78 -10.64
N ALA A 17 -49.77 -3.27 -9.73
CA ALA A 17 -49.38 -3.63 -8.37
C ALA A 17 -48.37 -4.79 -8.35
N LEU A 18 -48.56 -5.80 -9.21
CA LEU A 18 -47.62 -6.92 -9.36
C LEU A 18 -46.28 -6.47 -9.97
N PHE A 19 -46.30 -5.50 -10.89
CA PHE A 19 -45.07 -4.95 -11.49
C PHE A 19 -44.25 -4.14 -10.46
N VAL A 20 -44.91 -3.33 -9.63
CA VAL A 20 -44.25 -2.56 -8.54
C VAL A 20 -43.67 -3.48 -7.46
N ALA A 21 -44.39 -4.57 -7.12
CA ALA A 21 -43.89 -5.57 -6.18
C ALA A 21 -42.65 -6.32 -6.72
N CYS A 22 -42.62 -6.62 -8.02
CA CYS A 22 -41.49 -7.28 -8.68
C CYS A 22 -40.23 -6.39 -8.73
N CYS A 23 -40.40 -5.08 -8.97
CA CYS A 23 -39.28 -4.13 -8.98
C CYS A 23 -38.69 -3.84 -7.59
N SER A 24 -39.43 -4.10 -6.51
CA SER A 24 -38.98 -3.84 -5.12
C SER A 24 -38.15 -4.98 -4.53
N ALA A 25 -38.08 -6.14 -5.21
CA ALA A 25 -37.30 -7.30 -4.78
C ALA A 25 -35.85 -7.28 -5.31
N ALA A 26 -35.30 -6.11 -5.60
CA ALA A 26 -33.86 -5.96 -5.83
C ALA A 26 -33.14 -6.20 -4.48
N HIS A 27 -32.71 -7.45 -4.28
CA HIS A 27 -31.84 -7.82 -3.17
C HIS A 27 -30.58 -6.98 -3.29
N THR A 28 -30.45 -5.92 -2.47
CA THR A 28 -29.18 -5.20 -2.37
C THR A 28 -28.23 -6.21 -1.73
N PRO A 29 -27.25 -6.76 -2.46
CA PRO A 29 -26.32 -7.67 -1.83
C PRO A 29 -25.71 -6.90 -0.67
N THR A 30 -25.84 -7.41 0.55
CA THR A 30 -25.12 -6.90 1.70
C THR A 30 -23.65 -7.08 1.36
N ARG A 31 -23.05 -6.06 0.77
CA ARG A 31 -21.66 -6.13 0.31
C ARG A 31 -20.82 -6.13 1.57
N THR A 32 -20.54 -7.33 2.06
CA THR A 32 -19.70 -7.53 3.24
C THR A 32 -18.36 -6.87 2.94
N ARG A 33 -17.97 -5.93 3.80
CA ARG A 33 -16.69 -5.24 3.67
C ARG A 33 -15.57 -6.30 3.79
N PRO A 34 -14.70 -6.45 2.77
CA PRO A 34 -13.67 -7.49 2.80
C PRO A 34 -12.57 -7.14 3.79
N ASN A 35 -11.98 -8.14 4.44
CA ASN A 35 -10.73 -7.93 5.16
C ASN A 35 -9.59 -7.72 4.16
N ILE A 36 -8.76 -6.71 4.39
CA ILE A 36 -7.65 -6.37 3.51
C ILE A 36 -6.35 -6.73 4.22
N LEU A 37 -5.56 -7.62 3.61
CA LEU A 37 -4.22 -7.98 4.05
C LEU A 37 -3.21 -7.56 2.98
N PHE A 38 -2.31 -6.64 3.33
CA PHE A 38 -1.23 -6.21 2.45
C PHE A 38 0.10 -6.74 2.97
N ILE A 39 0.76 -7.59 2.18
CA ILE A 39 2.04 -8.20 2.52
C ILE A 39 3.11 -7.58 1.62
N MET A 40 4.12 -6.95 2.23
CA MET A 40 5.30 -6.42 1.55
C MET A 40 6.53 -7.16 2.05
N ILE A 41 7.23 -7.84 1.14
CA ILE A 41 8.47 -8.56 1.43
C ILE A 41 9.65 -7.63 1.17
N ASP A 42 10.65 -7.66 2.05
CA ASP A 42 11.85 -6.83 1.97
C ASP A 42 12.91 -7.56 1.13
N ASP A 43 13.50 -6.87 0.15
CA ASP A 43 14.60 -7.34 -0.70
C ASP A 43 14.35 -8.69 -1.42
N LEU A 44 13.10 -9.00 -1.79
CA LEU A 44 12.77 -10.15 -2.62
C LEU A 44 12.94 -9.84 -4.11
N GLY A 45 13.85 -10.54 -4.76
CA GLY A 45 14.11 -10.48 -6.20
C GLY A 45 13.03 -11.16 -7.04
N TRP A 46 12.96 -10.77 -8.32
CA TRP A 46 11.98 -11.31 -9.26
C TRP A 46 12.04 -12.84 -9.40
N MET A 47 13.25 -13.39 -9.43
CA MET A 47 13.54 -14.82 -9.64
C MET A 47 13.80 -15.57 -8.33
N ASP A 48 13.38 -15.05 -7.17
CA ASP A 48 13.70 -15.65 -5.86
C ASP A 48 12.70 -16.72 -5.42
N ILE A 49 11.53 -16.82 -6.05
CA ILE A 49 10.48 -17.78 -5.63
C ILE A 49 10.20 -18.81 -6.72
N HIS A 50 9.74 -19.99 -6.33
CA HIS A 50 9.57 -21.12 -7.24
C HIS A 50 8.58 -20.82 -8.37
N VAL A 51 7.45 -20.20 -8.07
CA VAL A 51 6.49 -19.77 -9.11
C VAL A 51 7.02 -18.73 -10.09
N GLN A 52 8.19 -18.13 -9.83
CA GLN A 52 8.90 -17.22 -10.74
C GLN A 52 10.13 -17.86 -11.39
N GLY A 53 10.28 -19.18 -11.31
CA GLY A 53 11.35 -19.94 -12.00
C GLY A 53 12.54 -20.32 -11.13
N ASN A 54 12.47 -20.14 -9.80
CA ASN A 54 13.52 -20.61 -8.90
C ASN A 54 13.34 -22.09 -8.54
N GLU A 55 14.17 -22.99 -9.09
CA GLU A 55 14.05 -24.42 -8.81
C GLU A 55 14.63 -24.86 -7.45
N THR A 56 15.38 -23.97 -6.77
CA THR A 56 16.08 -24.29 -5.52
C THR A 56 15.26 -23.94 -4.29
N PHE A 57 14.57 -22.79 -4.29
CA PHE A 57 13.81 -22.33 -3.13
C PHE A 57 12.43 -22.97 -3.05
N VAL A 58 12.13 -23.53 -1.88
CA VAL A 58 10.85 -24.21 -1.60
C VAL A 58 9.86 -23.20 -1.01
N THR A 59 8.90 -22.74 -1.82
CA THR A 59 7.91 -21.70 -1.43
C THR A 59 6.44 -22.16 -1.51
N PRO A 60 6.06 -23.28 -0.86
CA PRO A 60 4.79 -23.97 -1.12
C PRO A 60 3.54 -23.12 -0.84
N ASN A 61 3.60 -22.22 0.14
CA ASN A 61 2.49 -21.31 0.44
C ASN A 61 2.33 -20.21 -0.62
N LEU A 62 3.43 -19.69 -1.17
CA LEU A 62 3.38 -18.70 -2.24
C LEU A 62 2.96 -19.35 -3.56
N ASP A 63 3.43 -20.56 -3.82
CA ASP A 63 3.05 -21.33 -5.00
C ASP A 63 1.54 -21.63 -4.99
N ARG A 64 1.01 -22.07 -3.83
CA ARG A 64 -0.44 -22.26 -3.64
C ARG A 64 -1.22 -20.96 -3.76
N LEU A 65 -0.71 -19.85 -3.22
CA LEU A 65 -1.37 -18.55 -3.38
C LEU A 65 -1.43 -18.14 -4.85
N ALA A 66 -0.37 -18.36 -5.61
CA ALA A 66 -0.29 -18.01 -7.02
C ALA A 66 -1.27 -18.81 -7.90
N THR A 67 -1.61 -20.05 -7.54
CA THR A 67 -2.64 -20.83 -8.26
C THR A 67 -4.07 -20.44 -7.89
N GLN A 68 -4.26 -19.80 -6.74
CA GLN A 68 -5.56 -19.40 -6.19
C GLN A 68 -5.88 -17.90 -6.39
N SER A 69 -5.00 -17.14 -7.04
CA SER A 69 -5.11 -15.68 -7.14
C SER A 69 -4.70 -15.15 -8.52
N THR A 70 -4.95 -13.86 -8.74
CA THR A 70 -4.37 -13.16 -9.89
C THR A 70 -2.91 -12.87 -9.64
N ARG A 71 -2.04 -13.33 -10.55
CA ARG A 71 -0.60 -13.06 -10.55
C ARG A 71 -0.25 -12.00 -11.58
N PHE A 72 0.54 -11.01 -11.18
CA PHE A 72 1.08 -9.99 -12.07
C PHE A 72 2.49 -10.39 -12.51
N THR A 73 2.72 -10.44 -13.83
CA THR A 73 4.05 -10.66 -14.43
C THR A 73 4.83 -9.35 -14.62
N ASP A 74 4.14 -8.23 -14.50
CA ASP A 74 4.67 -6.88 -14.75
C ASP A 74 4.22 -5.97 -13.59
N PHE A 75 4.86 -6.13 -12.44
CA PHE A 75 4.60 -5.34 -11.23
C PHE A 75 5.87 -4.64 -10.77
N TYR A 76 5.81 -3.32 -10.61
CA TYR A 76 7.00 -2.49 -10.39
C TYR A 76 6.99 -1.84 -9.02
N ALA A 77 8.14 -1.83 -8.35
CA ALA A 77 8.37 -1.01 -7.17
C ALA A 77 8.47 0.48 -7.59
N ALA A 78 7.99 1.38 -6.73
CA ALA A 78 8.05 2.82 -6.97
C ALA A 78 9.49 3.38 -6.97
N ALA A 79 10.43 2.67 -6.35
CA ALA A 79 11.85 3.00 -6.32
C ALA A 79 12.70 1.74 -6.06
N PRO A 80 14.00 1.75 -6.41
CA PRO A 80 14.89 0.60 -6.20
C PRO A 80 15.38 0.45 -4.74
N VAL A 81 14.82 1.21 -3.79
CA VAL A 81 15.20 1.16 -2.37
C VAL A 81 13.98 1.21 -1.46
N CYS A 82 14.11 0.67 -0.25
CA CYS A 82 13.02 0.36 0.67
C CYS A 82 12.20 1.57 1.14
N SER A 83 12.81 2.60 1.74
CA SER A 83 12.09 3.78 2.26
C SER A 83 11.17 4.47 1.23
N PRO A 84 11.62 4.84 0.01
CA PRO A 84 10.76 5.45 -1.00
C PRO A 84 9.64 4.52 -1.48
N THR A 85 9.92 3.21 -1.63
CA THR A 85 8.88 2.23 -2.00
C THR A 85 7.83 2.10 -0.91
N ARG A 86 8.24 2.01 0.37
CA ARG A 86 7.32 1.98 1.52
C ARG A 86 6.48 3.25 1.59
N ALA A 87 7.10 4.43 1.42
CA ALA A 87 6.40 5.71 1.41
C ALA A 87 5.34 5.75 0.29
N ALA A 88 5.70 5.29 -0.91
CA ALA A 88 4.78 5.23 -2.04
C ALA A 88 3.62 4.26 -1.79
N CYS A 89 3.88 3.05 -1.29
CA CYS A 89 2.85 2.06 -1.02
C CYS A 89 1.84 2.53 0.02
N ILE A 90 2.28 3.22 1.09
CA ILE A 90 1.35 3.65 2.12
C ILE A 90 0.66 4.97 1.80
N THR A 91 1.19 5.82 0.93
CA THR A 91 0.56 7.12 0.58
C THR A 91 -0.16 7.12 -0.76
N GLY A 92 0.19 6.20 -1.66
CA GLY A 92 -0.22 6.22 -3.07
C GLY A 92 0.44 7.34 -3.89
N LEU A 93 1.50 7.96 -3.39
CA LEU A 93 2.18 9.08 -4.04
C LEU A 93 3.58 8.68 -4.50
N ALA A 94 4.02 9.23 -5.64
CA ALA A 94 5.37 9.01 -6.12
C ALA A 94 6.41 9.48 -5.08
N PRO A 95 7.56 8.79 -4.94
CA PRO A 95 8.65 9.15 -4.02
C PRO A 95 9.04 10.63 -4.06
N ALA A 96 9.11 11.20 -5.27
CA ALA A 96 9.41 12.62 -5.47
C ALA A 96 8.37 13.57 -4.84
N ARG A 97 7.09 13.18 -4.80
CA ARG A 97 6.01 14.01 -4.25
C ARG A 97 6.01 14.04 -2.73
N VAL A 98 6.39 12.93 -2.09
CA VAL A 98 6.59 12.85 -0.63
C VAL A 98 7.99 13.27 -0.20
N LYS A 99 8.88 13.53 -1.18
CA LYS A 99 10.29 13.90 -1.00
C LYS A 99 11.10 12.86 -0.20
N VAL A 100 10.68 11.60 -0.19
CA VAL A 100 11.48 10.47 0.31
C VAL A 100 11.95 9.76 -0.95
N THR A 101 13.19 9.99 -1.37
CA THR A 101 13.73 9.51 -2.66
C THR A 101 14.94 8.59 -2.50
N ASN A 102 15.37 8.35 -1.27
CA ASN A 102 16.50 7.50 -0.94
C ASN A 102 16.22 6.73 0.37
N HIS A 103 17.07 5.75 0.66
CA HIS A 103 17.08 5.00 1.92
C HIS A 103 17.16 5.95 3.13
N ILE A 104 16.54 5.58 4.25
CA ILE A 104 16.59 6.33 5.52
C ILE A 104 17.32 5.49 6.58
N PRO A 105 18.52 5.88 7.08
CA PRO A 105 19.26 7.09 6.79
C PRO A 105 19.79 7.10 5.35
N ASP A 106 20.12 8.28 4.83
CA ASP A 106 20.75 8.42 3.52
C ASP A 106 22.01 7.57 3.44
N ARG A 107 21.98 6.50 2.65
CA ARG A 107 23.14 5.64 2.40
C ARG A 107 23.91 6.14 1.20
N TRP A 108 24.92 6.96 1.46
CA TRP A 108 25.74 7.56 0.41
C TRP A 108 26.55 6.54 -0.40
N SER A 109 26.81 5.36 0.17
CA SER A 109 27.41 4.22 -0.53
C SER A 109 26.68 3.83 -1.82
N PHE A 110 25.39 4.18 -1.96
CA PHE A 110 24.64 4.00 -3.22
C PHE A 110 25.07 4.97 -4.34
N TYR A 111 25.82 6.03 -4.02
CA TYR A 111 26.33 7.03 -4.96
C TYR A 111 27.86 7.02 -5.08
N ASP A 112 28.55 6.11 -4.37
CA ASP A 112 29.95 6.27 -3.97
C ASP A 112 30.98 5.57 -4.89
N ALA A 113 30.57 4.96 -5.99
CA ALA A 113 31.54 4.31 -6.89
C ALA A 113 32.56 5.29 -7.54
N LYS A 114 32.42 6.62 -7.33
CA LYS A 114 33.30 7.66 -7.89
C LYS A 114 33.53 8.88 -6.96
N MET A 115 33.31 8.79 -5.65
CA MET A 115 33.61 9.96 -4.82
C MET A 115 35.12 10.12 -4.65
N PRO A 116 35.66 11.34 -4.85
CA PRO A 116 37.02 11.64 -4.46
C PRO A 116 37.20 11.41 -2.96
N ALA A 117 38.33 10.81 -2.59
CA ALA A 117 38.74 10.67 -1.20
C ALA A 117 38.72 12.06 -0.52
N GLY A 118 38.09 12.15 0.65
CA GLY A 118 37.98 13.39 1.43
C GLY A 118 36.65 14.14 1.30
N THR A 119 35.72 13.69 0.46
CA THR A 119 34.35 14.23 0.44
C THR A 119 33.57 13.75 1.67
N LYS A 120 32.97 14.68 2.42
CA LYS A 120 32.15 14.36 3.60
C LYS A 120 30.71 14.04 3.20
N PRO A 121 29.96 13.27 4.02
CA PRO A 121 28.51 13.16 3.85
C PRO A 121 27.85 14.55 3.80
N GLY A 122 27.15 14.86 2.71
CA GLY A 122 26.53 16.17 2.49
C GLY A 122 27.40 17.22 1.79
N ASP A 123 28.66 16.89 1.45
CA ASP A 123 29.52 17.76 0.67
C ASP A 123 28.99 17.88 -0.77
N ARG A 124 28.63 19.11 -1.15
CA ARG A 124 28.13 19.47 -2.47
C ARG A 124 29.24 20.02 -3.36
N GLN A 125 30.44 20.21 -2.81
CA GLN A 125 31.57 20.78 -3.55
C GLN A 125 32.13 19.73 -4.50
N GLY A 126 32.15 20.05 -5.80
CA GLY A 126 32.69 19.17 -6.85
C GLY A 126 31.66 18.32 -7.61
N ARG A 127 30.36 18.38 -7.28
CA ARG A 127 29.31 17.84 -8.14
C ARG A 127 28.39 18.95 -8.63
N GLN A 128 28.33 19.13 -9.96
CA GLN A 128 27.35 20.02 -10.60
C GLN A 128 25.90 19.59 -10.31
N TRP A 129 25.69 18.29 -10.02
CA TRP A 129 24.40 17.69 -9.65
C TRP A 129 24.62 16.59 -8.59
N GLY A 130 24.20 16.82 -7.34
CA GLY A 130 24.09 15.77 -6.31
C GLY A 130 22.70 15.11 -6.34
N PRO A 131 22.45 14.02 -5.57
CA PRO A 131 21.10 13.48 -5.46
C PRO A 131 20.17 14.58 -4.94
N GLY A 132 18.96 14.61 -5.48
CA GLY A 132 17.93 15.53 -5.01
C GLY A 132 17.73 15.39 -3.49
N ARG A 133 17.38 16.49 -2.82
CA ARG A 133 17.13 16.49 -1.37
C ARG A 133 16.06 15.45 -1.04
N SER A 134 16.45 14.40 -0.30
CA SER A 134 15.54 13.45 0.32
C SER A 134 15.25 13.86 1.77
N LEU A 135 14.02 13.67 2.21
CA LEU A 135 13.62 13.73 3.60
C LEU A 135 13.93 12.39 4.26
N HIS A 136 14.28 12.44 5.54
CA HIS A 136 14.56 11.26 6.34
C HIS A 136 13.37 10.82 7.19
N VAL A 137 12.18 11.27 6.82
CA VAL A 137 10.93 10.96 7.52
C VAL A 137 9.79 11.16 6.55
N LEU A 138 8.75 10.33 6.63
CA LEU A 138 7.52 10.62 5.92
C LEU A 138 6.83 11.81 6.58
N ASN A 139 6.54 12.88 5.82
CA ASN A 139 5.82 14.02 6.38
C ASN A 139 4.37 13.63 6.76
N LYS A 140 3.96 13.93 8.00
CA LYS A 140 2.62 13.66 8.55
C LYS A 140 1.47 14.34 7.79
N GLN A 141 1.76 15.33 6.95
CA GLN A 141 0.76 15.95 6.07
C GLN A 141 0.21 14.97 5.02
N HIS A 142 0.93 13.90 4.69
CA HIS A 142 0.48 12.90 3.74
C HIS A 142 -0.47 11.90 4.39
N ARG A 143 -1.72 11.86 3.90
CA ARG A 143 -2.69 10.83 4.29
C ARG A 143 -2.25 9.46 3.77
N THR A 144 -2.12 8.51 4.69
CA THR A 144 -1.79 7.12 4.39
C THR A 144 -3.04 6.28 4.07
N ILE A 145 -2.82 5.05 3.59
CA ILE A 145 -3.85 4.04 3.40
C ILE A 145 -4.58 3.72 4.71
N ALA A 146 -3.89 3.72 5.85
CA ALA A 146 -4.49 3.47 7.16
C ALA A 146 -5.52 4.54 7.52
N HIS A 147 -5.20 5.83 7.32
CA HIS A 147 -6.19 6.90 7.51
C HIS A 147 -7.44 6.72 6.64
N ARG A 148 -7.25 6.30 5.38
CA ARG A 148 -8.35 6.09 4.43
C ARG A 148 -9.22 4.89 4.81
N LEU A 149 -8.59 3.79 5.22
CA LEU A 149 -9.29 2.59 5.69
C LEU A 149 -10.04 2.86 7.00
N LYS A 150 -9.42 3.57 7.95
CA LYS A 150 -10.07 3.97 9.20
C LYS A 150 -11.29 4.85 8.96
N ALA A 151 -11.20 5.81 8.03
CA ALA A 151 -12.36 6.61 7.61
C ALA A 151 -13.50 5.77 6.98
N ALA A 152 -13.18 4.61 6.39
CA ALA A 152 -14.15 3.63 5.89
C ALA A 152 -14.61 2.61 6.95
N GLY A 153 -14.25 2.81 8.21
CA GLY A 153 -14.67 2.00 9.35
C GLY A 153 -13.94 0.66 9.47
N TYR A 154 -12.69 0.58 9.00
CA TYR A 154 -11.80 -0.55 9.24
C TYR A 154 -10.94 -0.33 10.48
N ASN A 155 -10.62 -1.43 11.17
CA ASN A 155 -9.53 -1.47 12.13
C ASN A 155 -8.22 -1.70 11.38
N THR A 156 -7.14 -1.05 11.82
CA THR A 156 -5.89 -1.02 11.08
C THR A 156 -4.71 -1.48 11.94
N ALA A 157 -3.84 -2.32 11.38
CA ALA A 157 -2.63 -2.80 12.05
C ALA A 157 -1.43 -2.73 11.11
N PHE A 158 -0.27 -2.38 11.66
CA PHE A 158 1.03 -2.46 11.00
C PHE A 158 1.91 -3.46 11.73
N ILE A 159 2.54 -4.38 10.99
CA ILE A 159 3.39 -5.43 11.58
C ILE A 159 4.69 -5.50 10.79
N GLY A 160 5.82 -5.39 11.48
CA GLY A 160 7.16 -5.51 10.90
C GLY A 160 7.81 -4.16 10.60
N LYS A 161 8.58 -4.09 9.51
CA LYS A 161 9.50 -2.98 9.23
C LYS A 161 8.81 -1.71 8.72
N TRP A 162 8.92 -0.61 9.46
CA TRP A 162 8.34 0.68 9.07
C TRP A 162 9.26 1.49 8.14
N HIS A 163 10.48 1.79 8.59
CA HIS A 163 11.55 2.39 7.79
C HIS A 163 11.24 3.76 7.14
N LEU A 164 10.43 4.57 7.83
CA LEU A 164 10.04 5.92 7.42
C LEU A 164 10.24 6.95 8.56
N ALA A 165 11.11 6.64 9.52
CA ALA A 165 11.28 7.43 10.75
C ALA A 165 12.76 7.76 11.02
N GLY A 166 13.04 9.06 11.11
CA GLY A 166 14.27 9.62 11.68
C GLY A 166 15.51 9.60 10.76
N PRO A 167 16.41 10.59 10.91
CA PRO A 167 17.60 10.76 10.07
C PRO A 167 18.64 9.65 10.19
N ASP A 168 18.58 8.83 11.24
CA ASP A 168 19.56 7.80 11.57
C ASP A 168 18.99 6.37 11.48
N GLY A 169 17.70 6.22 11.20
CA GLY A 169 16.99 4.93 11.26
C GLY A 169 17.00 4.30 12.66
N ARG A 170 17.23 5.09 13.70
CA ARG A 170 17.34 4.63 15.10
C ARG A 170 16.58 5.52 16.09
N THR A 171 15.89 6.55 15.60
CA THR A 171 15.07 7.42 16.44
C THR A 171 14.10 6.64 17.33
N THR A 172 13.98 7.09 18.57
CA THR A 172 13.01 6.61 19.55
C THR A 172 11.77 7.49 19.62
N ASP A 173 11.67 8.53 18.77
CA ASP A 173 10.48 9.36 18.66
C ASP A 173 9.31 8.56 18.07
N THR A 174 8.45 8.08 18.96
CA THR A 174 7.23 7.32 18.63
C THR A 174 6.24 8.14 17.83
N SER A 175 6.37 9.46 17.80
CA SER A 175 5.57 10.32 16.92
C SER A 175 5.85 10.05 15.45
N LEU A 176 6.93 9.31 15.12
CA LEU A 176 7.30 8.94 13.76
C LEU A 176 6.96 7.49 13.42
N PHE A 177 6.30 6.75 14.31
CA PHE A 177 5.94 5.34 14.14
C PHE A 177 4.51 5.16 13.58
N PRO A 178 4.16 3.97 13.06
CA PRO A 178 2.89 3.73 12.34
C PRO A 178 1.63 4.28 12.99
N GLU A 179 1.52 4.28 14.32
CA GLU A 179 0.35 4.79 15.05
C GLU A 179 0.08 6.27 14.73
N SER A 180 1.15 7.06 14.60
CA SER A 180 1.07 8.47 14.20
C SER A 180 0.68 8.67 12.73
N TYR A 181 0.61 7.59 11.94
CA TYR A 181 0.20 7.57 10.55
C TYR A 181 -1.13 6.82 10.34
N GLY A 182 -1.93 6.68 11.39
CA GLY A 182 -3.31 6.23 11.31
C GLY A 182 -3.53 4.74 11.52
N PHE A 183 -2.49 3.97 11.86
CA PHE A 183 -2.64 2.58 12.28
C PHE A 183 -3.09 2.51 13.75
N ASP A 184 -4.06 1.64 14.06
CA ASP A 184 -4.54 1.46 15.45
C ASP A 184 -3.59 0.57 16.27
N ILE A 185 -2.97 -0.40 15.61
CA ILE A 185 -2.03 -1.35 16.21
C ILE A 185 -0.70 -1.29 15.45
N ASN A 186 0.39 -1.29 16.19
CA ASN A 186 1.74 -1.41 15.66
C ASN A 186 2.50 -2.52 16.38
N ILE A 187 3.07 -3.45 15.62
CA ILE A 187 3.90 -4.52 16.13
C ILE A 187 5.25 -4.44 15.41
N ALA A 188 6.31 -4.14 16.16
CA ALA A 188 7.69 -4.00 15.68
C ALA A 188 7.98 -2.85 14.68
N GLY A 189 6.97 -2.06 14.27
CA GLY A 189 7.18 -0.90 13.41
C GLY A 189 7.90 0.23 14.14
N ASN A 190 9.16 0.45 13.79
CA ASN A 190 10.01 1.48 14.39
C ASN A 190 10.96 2.10 13.33
N ALA A 191 11.95 2.87 13.78
CA ALA A 191 12.91 3.52 12.91
C ALA A 191 13.87 2.58 12.16
N MET A 192 14.07 1.36 12.66
CA MET A 192 15.07 0.44 12.14
C MET A 192 14.82 0.09 10.67
N GLY A 193 15.86 0.34 9.88
CA GLY A 193 15.88 0.16 8.45
C GLY A 193 16.60 -1.08 7.94
N GLY A 194 17.29 -1.81 8.82
CA GLY A 194 17.92 -3.09 8.48
C GLY A 194 16.99 -4.27 8.77
N PRO A 195 17.23 -5.45 8.18
CA PRO A 195 16.81 -6.69 8.81
C PRO A 195 17.39 -6.73 10.24
N GLY A 196 16.56 -7.08 11.21
CA GLY A 196 16.96 -7.23 12.62
C GLY A 196 17.88 -8.42 12.83
#